data_AF-A0A8J3Q9V2-F1
#
_entry.id   AF-A0A8J3Q9V2-F1
#
_cell.length_a   1.000
_cell.length_b   1.000
_cell.length_c   1.000
_cell.angle_alpha   90.00
_cell.angle_beta   90.00
_cell.angle_gamma   90.00
#
_symmetry.space_group_name_H-M   'P 1'
#
loop_
_entity.id
_entity.type
_entity.pdbx_description
1 polymer ?
#
loop_
_entity_poly.entity_id
_entity_poly.type
_entity_poly.pdbx_seq_one_letter_code
_entity_poly.pdbx_strand_id
1 'polypeptide(L)'
;MRHPAATMKFCIIAVVFTVVGLVFVGSAAADPEAEFSSVGSALGYVLLVLGVINFAVHSVAVLLHDHEMWRSTHFTEIIETED
;
A
#
# COMPACT_ATOMS: atom_id res chain seq x y z
N MET A 1 13.88 -4.65 13.79
CA MET A 1 13.34 -5.79 13.00
C MET A 1 12.65 -5.21 11.78
N ARG A 2 12.96 -5.65 10.55
CA ARG A 2 12.30 -5.11 9.34
C ARG A 2 10.82 -5.47 9.35
N HIS A 3 9.93 -4.49 9.45
CA HIS A 3 8.48 -4.71 9.38
C HIS A 3 8.14 -5.34 8.02
N PRO A 4 7.45 -6.50 7.95
CA PRO A 4 7.23 -7.21 6.69
C PRO A 4 6.47 -6.37 5.64
N ALA A 5 5.64 -5.43 6.10
CA ALA A 5 4.93 -4.51 5.21
C ALA A 5 5.80 -3.39 4.61
N ALA A 6 7.03 -3.15 5.08
CA ALA A 6 7.96 -2.17 4.48
C ALA A 6 8.66 -2.71 3.22
N THR A 7 8.35 -3.94 2.79
CA THR A 7 8.96 -4.55 1.62
C THR A 7 8.31 -4.09 0.31
N MET A 8 9.10 -3.96 -0.76
CA MET A 8 8.60 -3.61 -2.08
C MET A 8 7.53 -4.58 -2.61
N LYS A 9 7.57 -5.84 -2.17
CA LYS A 9 6.55 -6.85 -2.51
C LYS A 9 5.16 -6.43 -2.03
N PHE A 10 5.07 -5.83 -0.85
CA PHE A 10 3.80 -5.37 -0.27
C PHE A 10 3.20 -4.22 -1.09
N CYS A 11 4.04 -3.28 -1.52
CA CYS A 11 3.65 -2.19 -2.42
C CYS A 11 3.17 -2.71 -3.78
N ILE A 12 3.90 -3.66 -4.38
CA ILE A 12 3.50 -4.26 -5.66
C ILE A 12 2.12 -4.93 -5.56
N ILE A 13 1.88 -5.71 -4.49
CA ILE A 13 0.57 -6.34 -4.26
C ILE A 13 -0.54 -5.29 -4.11
N ALA A 14 -0.30 -4.23 -3.35
CA ALA A 14 -1.24 -3.13 -3.17
C ALA A 14 -1.60 -2.46 -4.50
N VAL A 15 -0.60 -2.16 -5.33
CA VAL A 15 -0.78 -1.57 -6.66
C VAL A 15 -1.55 -2.52 -7.57
N VAL A 16 -1.20 -3.80 -7.60
CA VAL A 16 -1.89 -4.81 -8.43
C VAL A 16 -3.37 -4.89 -8.06
N PHE A 17 -3.71 -5.02 -6.77
CA PHE A 17 -5.12 -5.04 -6.35
C PHE A 17 -5.86 -3.76 -6.70
N THR A 18 -5.21 -2.60 -6.56
CA THR A 18 -5.82 -1.32 -6.90
C THR A 18 -6.09 -1.21 -8.41
N VAL A 19 -5.12 -1.55 -9.26
CA VAL A 19 -5.26 -1.50 -10.72
C VAL A 19 -6.30 -2.50 -11.20
N VAL A 20 -6.26 -3.75 -10.73
CA VAL A 20 -7.26 -4.75 -11.11
C VAL A 20 -8.65 -4.32 -10.63
N GLY A 21 -8.77 -3.82 -9.41
CA GLY A 21 -10.04 -3.28 -8.90
C GLY A 21 -10.60 -2.15 -9.76
N LEU A 22 -9.75 -1.20 -10.18
CA LEU A 22 -10.15 -0.12 -11.10
C LEU A 22 -10.65 -0.65 -12.44
N VAL A 23 -9.99 -1.67 -13.01
CA VAL A 23 -10.42 -2.27 -14.28
C VAL A 23 -11.81 -2.88 -14.13
N PHE A 24 -12.07 -3.62 -13.06
CA PHE A 24 -13.37 -4.26 -12.82
C PHE A 24 -14.50 -3.25 -12.57
N VAL A 25 -14.25 -2.22 -11.76
CA VAL A 25 -15.24 -1.15 -11.54
C VAL A 25 -15.45 -0.34 -12.81
N GLY A 26 -14.38 -0.01 -13.53
CA GLY A 26 -14.44 0.74 -14.79
C GLY A 26 -15.18 -0.01 -15.89
N SER A 27 -14.97 -1.33 -16.01
CA SER A 27 -15.69 -2.15 -16.99
C SER A 27 -17.17 -2.27 -16.66
N ALA A 28 -17.51 -2.47 -15.38
CA ALA A 28 -18.91 -2.52 -14.93
C ALA A 28 -19.63 -1.17 -15.12
N ALA A 29 -18.92 -0.06 -14.93
CA ALA A 29 -19.46 1.29 -15.16
C ALA A 29 -19.64 1.62 -16.65
N ALA A 30 -18.79 1.06 -17.53
CA ALA A 30 -18.87 1.29 -18.97
C ALA A 30 -20.06 0.57 -19.62
N ASP A 31 -20.42 -0.61 -19.13
CA ASP A 31 -21.61 -1.36 -19.57
C ASP A 31 -22.41 -1.88 -18.36
N PRO A 32 -23.34 -1.07 -17.83
CA PRO A 32 -24.14 -1.43 -16.66
C PRO A 32 -25.14 -2.57 -16.90
N GLU A 33 -25.52 -2.85 -18.15
CA GLU A 33 -26.52 -3.87 -18.49
C GLU A 33 -25.89 -5.25 -18.73
N ALA A 34 -24.56 -5.36 -18.75
CA ALA A 34 -23.87 -6.63 -18.86
C ALA A 34 -24.27 -7.59 -17.74
N GLU A 35 -24.46 -8.87 -18.09
CA GLU A 35 -24.97 -9.95 -17.22
C GLU A 35 -24.21 -10.07 -15.88
N PHE A 36 -22.93 -9.71 -15.86
CA PHE A 36 -22.06 -9.79 -14.68
C PHE A 36 -21.61 -8.43 -14.13
N SER A 37 -22.24 -7.32 -14.51
CA SER A 37 -21.83 -5.97 -14.10
C SER A 37 -21.89 -5.76 -12.57
N SER A 38 -22.93 -6.27 -11.90
CA SER A 38 -23.07 -6.19 -10.44
C SER A 38 -22.00 -6.98 -9.68
N VAL A 39 -21.67 -8.17 -10.16
CA VAL A 39 -20.62 -9.03 -9.58
C VAL A 39 -19.24 -8.43 -9.84
N GLY A 40 -19.00 -7.94 -11.07
CA GLY A 40 -17.77 -7.28 -11.46
C GLY A 40 -17.48 -6.04 -10.63
N SER A 41 -18.47 -5.18 -10.44
CA SER A 41 -18.35 -3.99 -9.58
C SER A 41 -18.11 -4.36 -8.12
N ALA A 42 -18.83 -5.34 -7.56
CA ALA A 42 -18.61 -5.79 -6.18
C ALA A 42 -17.19 -6.31 -5.95
N LEU A 43 -16.68 -7.17 -6.84
CA LEU A 43 -15.30 -7.67 -6.79
C LEU A 43 -14.29 -6.54 -6.97
N GLY A 44 -14.55 -5.63 -7.90
CA GLY A 44 -13.71 -4.46 -8.14
C GLY A 44 -13.57 -3.57 -6.89
N TYR A 45 -14.69 -3.27 -6.22
CA TYR A 45 -14.66 -2.49 -4.98
C TYR A 45 -13.91 -3.21 -3.85
N VAL A 46 -14.09 -4.52 -3.68
CA VAL A 46 -13.34 -5.29 -2.68
C VAL A 46 -11.84 -5.20 -2.94
N LEU A 47 -11.41 -5.38 -4.19
CA LEU A 47 -10.00 -5.27 -4.57
C LEU A 47 -9.45 -3.86 -4.35
N LEU A 48 -10.22 -2.81 -4.65
CA LEU A 48 -9.84 -1.43 -4.37
C LEU A 48 -9.64 -1.18 -2.87
N VAL A 49 -10.59 -1.61 -2.04
CA VAL A 49 -10.49 -1.45 -0.58
C VAL A 49 -9.24 -2.17 -0.04
N LEU A 50 -9.01 -3.41 -0.46
CA LEU A 50 -7.83 -4.17 -0.06
C LEU A 50 -6.53 -3.53 -0.56
N GLY A 51 -6.52 -3.02 -1.79
CA GLY A 51 -5.38 -2.29 -2.36
C GLY A 51 -5.03 -1.04 -1.56
N VAL A 52 -6.04 -0.22 -1.24
CA VAL A 52 -5.87 1.01 -0.43
C VAL A 52 -5.39 0.70 0.98
N ILE A 53 -5.96 -0.30 1.64
CA ILE A 53 -5.52 -0.72 2.98
C ILE A 53 -4.05 -1.16 2.94
N ASN A 54 -3.66 -2.00 1.97
CA ASN A 54 -2.28 -2.46 1.86
C ASN A 54 -1.31 -1.31 1.56
N PHE A 55 -1.73 -0.35 0.73
CA PHE A 55 -0.94 0.84 0.45
C PHE A 55 -0.73 1.69 1.70
N ALA A 56 -1.80 1.96 2.47
CA ALA A 56 -1.71 2.71 3.72
C ALA A 56 -0.78 2.03 4.74
N VAL A 57 -0.93 0.72 4.93
CA VAL A 57 -0.06 -0.06 5.83
C VAL A 57 1.39 -0.02 5.37
N HIS A 58 1.65 -0.12 4.06
CA HIS A 58 2.99 0.02 3.50
C HIS A 58 3.59 1.41 3.78
N SER A 59 2.85 2.48 3.50
CA SER A 59 3.30 3.86 3.74
C SER A 59 3.64 4.10 5.22
N VAL A 60 2.77 3.64 6.14
CA VAL A 60 3.04 3.77 7.58
C VAL A 60 4.27 2.97 8.00
N ALA A 61 4.44 1.74 7.49
CA ALA A 61 5.59 0.91 7.81
C ALA A 61 6.92 1.52 7.31
N VAL A 62 6.91 2.15 6.12
CA VAL A 62 8.07 2.86 5.59
C VAL A 62 8.38 4.11 6.42
N LEU A 63 7.36 4.91 6.76
CA LEU A 63 7.55 6.11 7.59
C LEU A 63 8.15 5.77 8.96
N LEU A 64 7.66 4.71 9.61
CA LEU A 64 8.20 4.27 10.90
C LEU A 64 9.65 3.79 10.77
N HIS A 65 9.99 3.05 9.71
CA HIS A 65 11.34 2.61 9.44
C HIS A 65 12.30 3.80 9.21
N ASP A 66 11.87 4.79 8.43
CA ASP A 66 12.68 5.97 8.15
C ASP A 66 12.88 6.82 9.41
N HIS A 67 11.85 6.93 10.25
CA HIS A 67 11.95 7.59 11.55
C HIS A 67 12.92 6.84 12.50
N GLU A 68 12.90 5.51 12.52
CA GLU A 68 13.87 4.70 13.30
C GLU A 68 15.31 4.90 12.80
N MET A 69 15.52 4.90 11.48
CA MET A 69 16.82 5.14 10.86
C MET A 69 17.34 6.55 11.17
N TRP A 70 16.50 7.57 11.00
CA TRP A 70 16.84 8.97 11.34
C TRP A 70 17.22 9.13 12.81
N ARG A 71 16.46 8.50 13.71
CA ARG A 71 16.79 8.49 15.14
C ARG A 71 18.15 7.84 15.39
N SER A 72 18.44 6.71 14.74
CA SER A 72 19.71 6.01 14.96
C SER A 72 20.93 6.84 14.54
N THR A 73 20.84 7.62 13.46
CA THR A 73 21.96 8.44 12.98
C THR A 73 22.19 9.68 13.86
N HIS A 74 21.13 10.39 14.24
CA HIS A 74 21.25 11.65 14.99
C HIS A 74 21.75 11.45 16.44
N PHE A 75 21.42 10.34 17.09
CA PHE A 75 21.91 10.07 18.45
C PHE A 75 23.32 9.49 18.48
N THR A 76 23.85 8.97 17.37
CA THR A 76 25.22 8.44 17.32
C THR A 76 26.24 9.58 17.15
N GLU A 77 25.92 10.64 16.39
CA GLU A 77 26.81 11.79 16.19
C GLU A 77 27.05 12.65 17.45
N ILE A 78 26.09 12.68 18.39
CA ILE A 78 26.20 13.48 19.62
C ILE A 78 27.22 12.88 20.61
N ILE A 79 27.49 11.58 20.52
CA ILE A 79 28.36 10.88 21.49
C ILE A 79 29.84 10.98 21.07
N GLU A 80 30.15 11.20 19.79
CA GLU A 80 31.53 11.19 19.27
C GLU A 80 32.18 12.58 19.17
N THR A 81 31.51 13.66 19.58
CA THR A 81 32.04 15.03 19.52
C THR A 81 32.60 15.57 20.84
N GLU A 82 32.63 14.74 21.89
CA GLU A 82 33.30 15.04 23.16
C GLU A 82 34.65 14.30 23.25
N ASP A 83 35.66 14.76 22.49
CA ASP A 83 37.08 14.49 22.76
C ASP A 83 37.97 15.63 22.23
#